data_AF-A0A6L8G310-F1
#
_entry.id   AF-A0A6L8G310-F1
#
_cell.length_a   1.000
_cell.length_b   1.000
_cell.length_c   1.000
_cell.angle_alpha   90.00
_cell.angle_beta   90.00
_cell.angle_gamma   90.00
#
_symmetry.space_group_name_H-M   'P 1'
#
loop_
_entity.id
_entity.type
_entity.pdbx_description
1 polymer ?
#
loop_
_entity_poly.entity_id
_entity_poly.type
_entity_poly.pdbx_seq_one_letter_code
_entity_poly.pdbx_strand_id
1 'polypeptide(L)'
;TWEDGCDSDPAKGPNPDALYDCGNPADGYLKKAAWDGMPDKWPSAYCVLTKLSFTNPQIAEMAKFVDIDELEPEEAADEWLAANRGIVDPWIGACT
;
A
#
# COMPACT_ATOMS: atom_id res chain seq x y z
N THR A 1 -1.26 -23.25 0.91
CA THR A 1 -1.76 -22.15 1.77
C THR A 1 -0.58 -21.54 2.50
N TRP A 2 -0.66 -20.28 2.92
CA TRP A 2 0.41 -19.64 3.70
C TRP A 2 0.58 -20.27 5.08
N GLU A 3 1.83 -20.35 5.56
CA GLU A 3 2.20 -20.76 6.91
C GLU A 3 3.28 -19.81 7.45
N ASP A 4 3.17 -19.43 8.72
CA ASP A 4 4.16 -18.57 9.39
C ASP A 4 5.52 -19.27 9.46
N GLY A 5 6.58 -18.54 9.12
CA GLY A 5 7.96 -19.06 9.05
C GLY A 5 8.31 -19.80 7.76
N CYS A 6 7.44 -19.88 6.76
CA CYS A 6 7.75 -20.64 5.52
C CYS A 6 8.90 -20.07 4.67
N ASP A 7 9.32 -18.84 4.97
CA ASP A 7 10.46 -18.17 4.36
C ASP A 7 11.76 -18.31 5.18
N SER A 8 11.70 -18.96 6.35
CA SER A 8 12.80 -19.00 7.33
C SER A 8 12.98 -20.35 8.05
N ASP A 9 11.97 -21.23 8.05
CA ASP A 9 11.99 -22.58 8.62
C ASP A 9 11.63 -23.62 7.54
N PRO A 10 12.58 -24.47 7.09
CA PRO A 10 12.36 -25.44 6.01
C PRO A 10 11.42 -26.58 6.40
N ALA A 11 11.10 -26.77 7.69
CA ALA A 11 10.12 -27.77 8.11
C ALA A 11 8.66 -27.35 7.83
N LYS A 12 8.46 -26.11 7.38
CA LYS A 12 7.17 -25.53 6.99
C LYS A 12 6.82 -25.92 5.56
N GLY A 13 5.53 -25.90 5.24
CA GLY A 13 5.08 -26.20 3.88
C GLY A 13 5.17 -27.69 3.51
N PRO A 14 4.89 -28.03 2.23
CA PRO A 14 4.87 -29.42 1.77
C PRO A 14 6.24 -30.12 1.68
N ASN A 15 7.33 -29.38 1.57
CA ASN A 15 8.70 -29.88 1.40
C ASN A 15 9.55 -29.56 2.63
N PRO A 16 9.80 -30.55 3.52
CA PRO A 16 10.48 -30.32 4.80
C PRO A 16 11.99 -29.99 4.67
N ASP A 17 12.52 -30.00 3.45
CA ASP A 17 13.93 -29.80 3.15
C ASP A 17 14.21 -28.47 2.42
N ALA A 18 13.20 -27.63 2.19
CA ALA A 18 13.35 -26.38 1.45
C ALA A 18 12.45 -25.24 1.99
N LEU A 19 12.81 -24.00 1.67
CA LEU A 19 12.01 -22.81 1.96
C LEU A 19 11.18 -22.40 0.74
N TYR A 20 10.21 -21.49 0.96
CA TYR A 20 9.44 -20.80 -0.08
C TYR A 20 8.46 -21.69 -0.87
N ASP A 21 8.01 -22.78 -0.27
CA ASP A 21 7.10 -23.76 -0.87
C ASP A 21 5.65 -23.64 -0.37
N CYS A 22 5.37 -22.62 0.45
CA CYS A 22 4.01 -22.17 0.76
C CYS A 22 3.47 -21.17 -0.26
N GLY A 23 2.16 -20.97 -0.24
CA GLY A 23 1.55 -19.82 -0.92
C GLY A 23 1.80 -18.52 -0.14
N ASN A 24 1.69 -17.38 -0.81
CA ASN A 24 1.67 -16.07 -0.14
C ASN A 24 0.44 -15.93 0.78
N PRO A 25 0.48 -15.02 1.78
CA PRO A 25 -0.68 -14.71 2.61
C PRO A 25 -1.91 -14.36 1.74
N ALA A 26 -3.04 -15.02 2.00
CA ALA A 26 -4.28 -14.76 1.27
C ALA A 26 -4.84 -13.34 1.54
N ASP A 27 -4.73 -12.89 2.79
CA ASP A 27 -5.15 -11.57 3.25
C ASP A 27 -3.94 -10.76 3.72
N GLY A 28 -2.97 -10.61 2.81
CA GLY A 28 -1.74 -9.85 3.07
C GLY A 28 -1.98 -8.37 3.38
N TYR A 29 -1.04 -7.75 4.09
CA TYR A 29 -1.09 -6.30 4.34
C TYR A 29 -0.58 -5.50 3.14
N LEU A 30 -0.99 -4.23 3.06
CA LEU A 30 -0.30 -3.19 2.30
C LEU A 30 0.15 -2.09 3.26
N LYS A 31 1.44 -2.09 3.63
CA LYS A 31 2.02 -1.15 4.62
C LYS A 31 2.70 0.01 3.92
N LYS A 32 2.84 1.11 4.66
CA LYS A 32 3.62 2.29 4.29
C LYS A 32 4.93 2.29 5.09
N ALA A 33 6.02 2.65 4.44
CA ALA A 33 7.32 2.83 5.08
C ALA A 33 7.80 4.28 4.92
N ALA A 34 8.59 4.75 5.88
CA ALA A 34 9.23 6.05 5.84
C ALA A 34 10.68 5.93 6.29
N TRP A 35 11.52 6.80 5.75
CA TRP A 35 12.87 7.03 6.28
C TRP A 35 12.77 7.49 7.75
N ASP A 36 13.67 7.00 8.60
CA ASP A 36 13.65 7.24 10.05
C ASP A 36 13.73 8.72 10.45
N GLY A 37 14.41 9.55 9.65
CA GLY A 37 14.48 11.00 9.85
C GLY A 37 13.30 11.81 9.27
N MET A 38 12.34 11.18 8.59
CA MET A 38 11.17 11.88 8.03
C MET A 38 10.30 12.59 9.08
N PRO A 39 10.02 12.00 10.27
CA PRO A 39 9.24 12.66 11.32
C PRO A 39 9.87 13.98 11.78
N ASP A 40 11.20 14.02 11.88
CA ASP A 40 11.94 15.19 12.36
C ASP A 40 12.10 16.25 11.25
N LYS A 41 12.40 15.81 10.02
CA LYS A 41 12.69 16.72 8.91
C LYS A 41 11.42 17.31 8.28
N TRP A 42 10.35 16.51 8.21
CA TRP A 42 9.08 16.91 7.59
C TRP A 42 7.89 16.43 8.44
N PRO A 43 7.70 16.98 9.65
CA PRO A 43 6.70 16.50 10.60
C PRO A 43 5.27 16.54 10.03
N SER A 44 4.88 17.62 9.34
CA SER A 44 3.55 17.71 8.72
C SER A 44 3.35 16.66 7.62
N ALA A 45 4.35 16.43 6.77
CA ALA A 45 4.26 15.42 5.71
C ALA A 45 4.23 14.00 6.30
N TYR A 46 5.03 13.74 7.34
CA TYR A 46 4.99 12.47 8.06
C TYR A 46 3.61 12.22 8.68
N CYS A 47 3.00 13.24 9.30
CA CYS A 47 1.63 13.16 9.79
C CYS A 47 0.66 12.75 8.66
N VAL A 48 0.70 13.42 7.51
CA VAL A 48 -0.16 13.07 6.36
C VAL A 48 0.06 11.63 5.92
N LEU A 49 1.32 11.19 5.80
CA LEU A 49 1.67 9.81 5.44
C LEU A 49 1.08 8.79 6.42
N THR A 50 1.04 9.10 7.73
CA THR A 50 0.42 8.19 8.71
C THR A 50 -1.10 8.10 8.53
N LYS A 51 -1.77 9.17 8.10
CA LYS A 51 -3.23 9.23 7.89
C LYS A 51 -3.70 8.66 6.55
N LEU A 52 -2.90 8.79 5.49
CA LEU A 52 -3.19 8.31 4.15
C LEU A 52 -3.55 6.82 4.17
N SER A 53 -4.74 6.44 3.68
CA SER A 53 -5.14 5.03 3.65
C SER A 53 -6.09 4.77 2.50
N PHE A 54 -5.65 3.98 1.52
CA PHE A 54 -6.50 3.54 0.42
C PHE A 54 -7.15 2.20 0.73
N THR A 55 -8.34 2.00 0.16
CA THR A 55 -9.10 0.75 0.23
C THR A 55 -8.90 -0.08 -1.05
N ASN A 56 -9.27 -1.36 -1.04
CA ASN A 56 -9.17 -2.22 -2.23
C ASN A 56 -9.90 -1.63 -3.46
N PRO A 57 -11.15 -1.11 -3.37
CA PRO A 57 -11.81 -0.50 -4.51
C PRO A 57 -11.04 0.70 -5.10
N GLN A 58 -10.47 1.55 -4.26
CA GLN A 58 -9.72 2.73 -4.72
C GLN A 58 -8.42 2.34 -5.42
N ILE A 59 -7.69 1.35 -4.89
CA ILE A 59 -6.46 0.85 -5.52
C ILE A 59 -6.79 0.20 -6.88
N ALA A 60 -7.87 -0.59 -6.95
CA ALA A 60 -8.32 -1.21 -8.19
C ALA A 60 -8.77 -0.18 -9.24
N GLU A 61 -9.46 0.88 -8.81
CA GLU A 61 -9.85 1.99 -9.68
C GLU A 61 -8.62 2.72 -10.24
N MET A 62 -7.62 3.04 -9.40
CA MET A 62 -6.39 3.67 -9.87
C MET A 62 -5.61 2.79 -10.85
N ALA A 63 -5.61 1.46 -10.67
CA ALA A 63 -5.03 0.54 -11.65
C ALA A 63 -5.81 0.54 -12.98
N LYS A 64 -7.15 0.56 -12.91
CA LYS A 64 -8.02 0.65 -14.10
C LYS A 64 -7.72 1.90 -14.92
N PHE A 65 -7.52 3.06 -14.28
CA PHE A 65 -7.25 4.31 -15.00
C PHE A 65 -6.06 4.21 -15.96
N VAL A 66 -5.01 3.50 -15.55
CA VAL A 66 -3.80 3.33 -16.38
C VAL A 66 -3.96 2.16 -17.34
N ASP A 67 -4.32 0.98 -16.83
CA ASP A 67 -4.26 -0.26 -17.63
C ASP A 67 -5.46 -0.46 -18.58
N ILE A 68 -6.57 0.25 -18.34
CA ILE A 68 -7.81 0.13 -19.15
C ILE A 68 -8.17 1.45 -19.80
N ASP A 69 -8.12 2.55 -19.06
CA ASP A 69 -8.48 3.87 -19.59
C ASP A 69 -7.27 4.56 -20.26
N GLU A 70 -6.09 3.93 -20.26
CA GLU A 70 -4.86 4.34 -20.93
C GLU A 70 -4.37 5.74 -20.56
N LEU A 71 -4.67 6.21 -19.34
CA LEU A 71 -4.16 7.47 -18.81
C LEU A 71 -2.69 7.33 -18.39
N GLU A 72 -1.91 8.40 -18.57
CA GLU A 72 -0.60 8.49 -17.92
C GLU A 72 -0.78 8.54 -16.38
N PRO A 73 0.13 7.95 -15.58
CA PRO A 73 -0.04 7.88 -14.12
C PRO A 73 -0.26 9.23 -13.43
N GLU A 74 0.41 10.29 -13.89
CA GLU A 74 0.23 11.64 -13.37
C GLU A 74 -1.16 12.20 -13.68
N GLU A 75 -1.68 11.97 -14.89
CA GLU A 75 -3.03 12.38 -15.30
C GLU A 75 -4.10 11.64 -14.50
N ALA A 76 -3.92 10.32 -14.33
CA ALA A 76 -4.78 9.48 -13.50
C ALA A 76 -4.79 9.94 -12.03
N ALA A 77 -3.64 10.33 -11.49
CA ALA A 77 -3.54 10.86 -10.13
C ALA A 77 -4.26 12.19 -9.97
N ASP A 78 -4.09 13.13 -10.91
CA ASP A 78 -4.77 14.42 -10.90
C ASP A 78 -6.29 14.25 -10.99
N GLU A 79 -6.78 13.38 -11.88
CA GLU A 79 -8.19 13.06 -12.02
C GLU A 79 -8.76 12.42 -10.74
N TRP A 80 -8.06 11.42 -10.19
CA TRP A 80 -8.49 10.75 -8.97
C TRP A 80 -8.54 11.73 -7.79
N LEU A 81 -7.52 12.58 -7.62
CA LEU A 81 -7.49 13.59 -6.56
C LEU A 81 -8.65 14.58 -6.70
N ALA A 82 -8.95 15.05 -7.91
CA ALA A 82 -10.06 15.98 -8.16
C ALA A 82 -11.41 15.36 -7.80
N ALA A 83 -11.61 14.08 -8.13
CA ALA A 83 -12.85 13.35 -7.84
C ALA A 83 -12.99 12.94 -6.35
N ASN A 84 -11.88 12.76 -5.64
CA ASN A 84 -11.86 12.14 -4.30
C ASN A 84 -11.40 13.09 -3.18
N ARG A 85 -11.57 14.40 -3.34
CA ARG A 85 -11.20 15.42 -2.34
C ARG A 85 -11.79 15.15 -0.95
N GLY A 86 -13.00 14.62 -0.87
CA GLY A 86 -13.63 14.25 0.41
C GLY A 86 -12.88 13.17 1.21
N ILE A 87 -12.06 12.35 0.54
CA ILE A 87 -11.20 11.34 1.16
C ILE A 87 -9.83 11.93 1.51
N VAL A 88 -9.27 12.76 0.61
CA VAL A 88 -7.89 13.28 0.71
C VAL A 88 -7.79 14.45 1.67
N ASP A 89 -8.73 15.39 1.62
CA ASP A 89 -8.68 16.63 2.41
C ASP A 89 -8.62 16.37 3.93
N PRO A 90 -9.35 15.37 4.50
CA PRO A 90 -9.19 15.00 5.90
C PRO A 90 -7.77 14.54 6.29
N TRP A 91 -7.03 13.90 5.39
CA TRP A 91 -5.64 13.49 5.67
C TRP A 91 -4.72 14.69 5.81
N ILE A 92 -4.93 15.71 4.96
CA ILE A 92 -4.12 16.94 4.93
C ILE A 92 -4.52 17.85 6.10
N GLY A 93 -5.82 18.11 6.26
CA GLY A 93 -6.34 19.04 7.28
C GLY A 93 -6.09 18.59 8.73
N ALA A 94 -5.83 17.30 8.97
CA ALA A 94 -5.44 16.81 10.29
C ALA A 94 -3.99 17.15 10.68
N CYS A 95 -3.19 17.66 9.73
CA CYS A 95 -1.73 17.80 9.85
C CYS A 95 -1.21 19.21 9.49
N THR A 96 -2.13 20.15 9.26
CA THR A 96 -1.89 21.58 9.06
C THR A 96 -1.99 22.38 10.34
#